data_AF-A0A7C9LLS0-F1
#
_entry.id   AF-A0A7C9LLS0-F1
#
_cell.length_a   1.000
_cell.length_b   1.000
_cell.length_c   1.000
_cell.angle_alpha   90.00
_cell.angle_beta   90.00
_cell.angle_gamma   90.00
#
_symmetry.space_group_name_H-M   'P 1'
#
loop_
_entity.id
_entity.type
_entity.pdbx_description
1 polymer ?
#
loop_
_entity_poly.entity_id
_entity_poly.type
_entity_poly.pdbx_seq_one_letter_code
_entity_poly.pdbx_strand_id
1 'polypeptide(L)'
;MNKRVVVRFVPPAPVKVSTGKGTSRLRAWKTDKLIEFLEVGLAPLVAQQFPDIELSVIESRAADVRFEGWKPEKPTAMREAIGEMVGTVMEDIEAEEFLEA
;
A
#
# COMPACT_ATOMS: atom_id res chain seq x y z
N MET A 1 16.30 -11.49 -16.27
CA MET A 1 14.85 -11.26 -16.01
C MET A 1 14.78 -10.39 -14.79
N ASN A 2 14.19 -9.18 -14.89
CA ASN A 2 14.00 -8.34 -13.71
C ASN A 2 12.89 -8.98 -12.85
N LYS A 3 13.21 -9.24 -11.59
CA LYS A 3 12.25 -9.75 -10.61
C LYS A 3 11.50 -8.55 -10.06
N ARG A 4 10.20 -8.44 -10.33
CA ARG A 4 9.31 -7.41 -9.78
C ARG A 4 8.17 -7.92 -8.89
N VAL A 5 8.08 -7.42 -7.67
CA VAL A 5 6.89 -7.55 -6.81
C VAL A 5 5.92 -6.42 -7.15
N VAL A 6 4.66 -6.76 -7.39
CA VAL A 6 3.57 -5.79 -7.55
C VAL A 6 2.59 -5.94 -6.38
N VAL A 7 2.52 -4.94 -5.52
CA VAL A 7 1.55 -4.85 -4.43
C VAL A 7 0.28 -4.21 -4.98
N ARG A 8 -0.81 -4.97 -4.97
CA ARG A 8 -2.14 -4.48 -5.33
C ARG A 8 -2.78 -3.92 -4.09
N PHE A 9 -2.81 -2.60 -3.97
CA PHE A 9 -3.35 -1.87 -2.84
C PHE A 9 -4.83 -1.55 -3.04
N VAL A 10 -5.61 -1.68 -1.96
CA VAL A 10 -7.01 -1.25 -1.93
C VAL A 10 -7.09 -0.02 -1.02
N PRO A 11 -7.49 1.15 -1.52
CA PRO A 11 -7.66 2.32 -0.69
C PRO A 11 -8.63 2.06 0.46
N PRO A 12 -8.41 2.62 1.66
CA PRO A 12 -9.33 2.46 2.78
C PRO A 12 -10.70 3.09 2.46
N ALA A 13 -11.70 2.73 3.26
CA ALA A 13 -13.01 3.34 3.14
C ALA A 13 -12.94 4.87 3.40
N PRO A 14 -13.79 5.68 2.73
CA PRO A 14 -13.87 7.11 2.98
C PRO A 14 -14.12 7.44 4.45
N VAL A 15 -13.49 8.50 4.94
CA VAL A 15 -13.56 8.91 6.35
C VAL A 15 -14.71 9.89 6.55
N LYS A 16 -15.55 9.65 7.55
CA LYS A 16 -16.63 10.56 7.94
C LYS A 16 -16.10 11.69 8.81
N VAL A 17 -16.21 12.93 8.34
CA VAL A 17 -15.72 14.12 9.05
C VAL A 17 -16.90 15.04 9.39
N SER A 18 -16.93 15.55 10.63
CA SER A 18 -17.94 16.49 11.09
C SER A 18 -17.70 17.87 10.48
N THR A 19 -18.76 18.48 9.94
CA THR A 19 -18.72 19.82 9.34
C THR A 19 -19.51 20.85 10.14
N GLY A 20 -20.08 20.46 11.28
CA GLY A 20 -20.91 21.31 12.12
C GLY A 20 -21.85 20.52 13.02
N LYS A 21 -22.80 21.21 13.66
CA LYS A 21 -23.75 20.59 14.59
C LYS A 21 -24.71 19.66 13.83
N GLY A 22 -24.40 18.37 13.83
CA GLY A 22 -25.23 17.31 13.22
C GLY A 22 -24.99 17.06 11.72
N THR A 23 -24.06 17.78 11.09
CA THR A 23 -23.71 17.58 9.67
C THR A 23 -22.33 16.94 9.54
N SER A 24 -22.21 16.01 8.62
CA SER A 24 -20.97 15.31 8.31
C SER A 24 -20.84 15.10 6.81
N ARG A 25 -19.61 15.10 6.30
CA ARG A 25 -19.29 14.68 4.93
C ARG A 25 -18.35 13.49 4.94
N LEU A 26 -18.40 12.68 3.89
CA LEU A 26 -17.39 11.67 3.62
C LEU A 26 -16.26 12.33 2.84
N ARG A 27 -15.02 12.14 3.29
CA ARG A 27 -13.80 12.53 2.57
C ARG A 27 -13.18 11.28 1.99
N ALA A 28 -12.94 11.29 0.68
CA ALA A 28 -12.21 10.24 0.00
C ALA A 28 -10.72 10.37 0.25
N TRP A 29 -9.99 9.27 0.06
CA TRP A 29 -8.53 9.26 0.11
C TRP A 29 -7.94 9.69 -1.24
N LYS A 30 -6.83 10.43 -1.18
CA LYS A 30 -5.97 10.75 -2.32
C LYS A 30 -5.17 9.51 -2.69
N THR A 31 -5.78 8.63 -3.49
CA THR A 31 -5.25 7.29 -3.79
C THR A 31 -3.84 7.34 -4.39
N ASP A 32 -3.57 8.26 -5.32
CA ASP A 32 -2.24 8.39 -5.91
C ASP A 32 -1.16 8.73 -4.86
N LYS A 33 -1.50 9.59 -3.89
CA LYS A 33 -0.60 9.92 -2.78
C LYS A 33 -0.38 8.75 -1.83
N LEU A 34 -1.41 7.93 -1.58
CA LEU A 34 -1.27 6.72 -0.78
C LEU A 34 -0.35 5.70 -1.46
N ILE A 35 -0.47 5.55 -2.78
CA ILE A 35 0.39 4.67 -3.57
C ILE A 35 1.84 5.16 -3.49
N GLU A 36 2.08 6.45 -3.71
CA GLU A 36 3.42 7.04 -3.62
C GLU A 36 4.03 6.84 -2.22
N PHE A 37 3.24 7.10 -1.17
CA PHE A 37 3.65 6.88 0.23
C PHE A 37 4.04 5.41 0.48
N LEU A 38 3.22 4.47 0.01
CA LEU A 38 3.50 3.04 0.12
C LEU A 38 4.75 2.63 -0.66
N GLU A 39 4.92 3.10 -1.91
CA GLU A 39 6.11 2.78 -2.71
C GLU A 39 7.39 3.27 -2.01
N VAL A 40 7.39 4.50 -1.51
CA VAL A 40 8.55 5.10 -0.82
C VAL A 40 8.84 4.38 0.50
N GLY A 41 7.82 4.05 1.30
CA GLY A 41 7.99 3.38 2.59
C GLY A 41 8.39 1.91 2.46
N LEU A 42 7.85 1.20 1.47
CA LEU A 42 8.12 -0.22 1.26
C LEU A 42 9.46 -0.48 0.56
N ALA A 43 9.89 0.41 -0.34
CA ALA A 43 11.14 0.23 -1.09
C ALA A 43 12.36 -0.13 -0.22
N PRO A 44 12.67 0.57 0.90
CA PRO A 44 13.81 0.21 1.75
C PRO A 44 13.61 -1.13 2.48
N LEU A 45 12.39 -1.44 2.92
CA LEU A 45 12.08 -2.70 3.64
C LEU A 45 12.24 -3.91 2.71
N VAL A 46 11.69 -3.82 1.50
CA VAL A 46 11.79 -4.86 0.48
C VAL A 46 13.23 -5.03 0.02
N ALA A 47 13.96 -3.94 -0.23
CA ALA A 47 15.37 -4.02 -0.64
C ALA A 47 16.27 -4.65 0.43
N GLN A 48 15.97 -4.44 1.72
CA GLN A 48 16.70 -5.04 2.82
C GLN A 48 16.49 -6.56 2.91
N GLN A 49 15.23 -7.03 2.77
CA GLN A 49 14.91 -8.44 2.94
C GLN A 49 15.06 -9.26 1.65
N PHE A 50 14.79 -8.64 0.50
CA PHE A 50 14.80 -9.27 -0.81
C PHE A 50 15.66 -8.45 -1.79
N PRO A 51 16.99 -8.58 -1.71
CA PRO A 51 17.87 -7.91 -2.65
C PRO A 51 17.55 -8.34 -4.09
N ASP A 52 17.77 -7.42 -5.03
CA ASP A 52 17.54 -7.62 -6.48
C ASP A 52 16.07 -7.76 -6.92
N ILE A 53 15.13 -7.27 -6.11
CA ILE A 53 13.71 -7.21 -6.45
C ILE A 53 13.26 -5.76 -6.61
N GLU A 54 12.66 -5.47 -7.75
CA GLU A 54 11.92 -4.23 -7.97
C GLU A 54 10.55 -4.29 -7.27
N LEU A 55 10.12 -3.18 -6.70
CA LEU A 55 8.80 -3.04 -6.09
C LEU A 55 7.96 -2.05 -6.90
N SER A 56 6.67 -2.33 -7.05
CA SER A 56 5.67 -1.36 -7.46
C SER A 56 4.38 -1.56 -6.67
N VAL A 57 3.67 -0.47 -6.41
CA VAL A 57 2.35 -0.47 -5.78
C VAL A 57 1.34 0.07 -6.79
N ILE A 58 0.21 -0.61 -6.96
CA ILE A 58 -0.86 -0.18 -7.85
C ILE A 58 -2.20 -0.23 -7.14
N GLU A 59 -3.12 0.67 -7.53
CA GLU A 59 -4.51 0.58 -7.10
C GLU A 59 -5.15 -0.70 -7.63
N SER A 60 -6.01 -1.31 -6.81
CA SER A 60 -6.76 -2.50 -7.14
C SER A 60 -8.08 -2.55 -6.37
N ARG A 61 -9.03 -3.35 -6.89
CA ARG A 61 -10.29 -3.67 -6.20
C ARG A 61 -10.14 -4.76 -5.14
N ALA A 62 -9.03 -5.49 -5.15
CA ALA A 62 -8.72 -6.56 -4.22
C ALA A 62 -7.24 -6.54 -3.87
N ALA A 63 -6.93 -6.69 -2.59
CA ALA A 63 -5.57 -6.69 -2.06
C ALA A 63 -4.88 -8.01 -2.44
N ASP A 64 -3.67 -7.92 -2.98
CA ASP A 64 -2.90 -9.06 -3.47
C ASP A 64 -1.43 -8.66 -3.65
N VAL A 65 -0.52 -9.63 -3.65
CA VAL A 65 0.91 -9.41 -3.93
C VAL A 65 1.29 -10.31 -5.10
N ARG A 66 1.72 -9.74 -6.22
CA ARG A 66 2.05 -10.50 -7.44
C ARG A 66 3.56 -10.54 -7.68
N PHE A 67 4.01 -11.65 -8.24
CA PHE A 67 5.40 -11.88 -8.62
C PHE A 67 5.48 -11.91 -10.15
N GLU A 68 6.19 -10.97 -10.74
CA GLU A 68 6.33 -10.83 -12.18
C GLU A 68 7.76 -11.18 -12.62
N GLY A 69 7.89 -12.09 -13.59
CA GLY A 69 9.19 -12.52 -14.12
C GLY A 69 9.87 -13.64 -13.34
N TRP A 70 9.32 -14.08 -12.20
CA TRP A 70 9.74 -15.30 -11.50
C TRP A 70 8.65 -15.80 -10.56
N LYS A 71 8.84 -17.02 -10.05
CA LYS A 71 8.05 -17.59 -8.95
C LYS A 71 9.00 -17.84 -7.77
N PRO A 72 8.78 -17.25 -6.59
CA PRO A 72 9.59 -17.54 -5.41
C PRO A 72 9.36 -18.98 -4.94
N GLU A 73 10.34 -19.56 -4.24
CA GLU A 73 10.24 -20.93 -3.70
C GLU A 73 9.14 -21.06 -2.66
N LYS A 74 8.98 -20.04 -1.81
CA LYS A 74 7.95 -19.97 -0.75
C LYS A 74 7.03 -18.77 -1.00
N PRO A 75 6.11 -18.85 -1.99
CA PRO A 75 5.28 -17.72 -2.38
C PRO A 75 4.35 -17.23 -1.27
N THR A 76 3.80 -18.14 -0.46
CA THR A 76 2.91 -17.77 0.65
C THR A 76 3.64 -16.96 1.71
N ALA A 77 4.77 -17.47 2.20
CA ALA A 77 5.57 -16.78 3.22
C ALA A 77 6.07 -15.41 2.73
N MET A 78 6.42 -15.29 1.45
CA MET A 78 6.83 -14.01 0.87
C MET A 78 5.66 -13.02 0.76
N ARG A 79 4.44 -13.48 0.43
CA ARG A 79 3.23 -12.64 0.43
C ARG A 79 2.90 -12.14 1.83
N GLU A 80 3.02 -13.01 2.83
CA GLU A 80 2.79 -12.67 4.24
C GLU A 80 3.80 -11.61 4.69
N ALA A 81 5.09 -11.81 4.45
CA ALA A 81 6.12 -10.84 4.81
C ALA A 81 5.91 -9.46 4.14
N ILE A 82 5.56 -9.42 2.84
CA ILE A 82 5.25 -8.16 2.15
C ILE A 82 3.98 -7.53 2.71
N GLY A 83 2.97 -8.34 3.06
CA GLY A 83 1.74 -7.86 3.69
C GLY A 83 1.98 -7.24 5.07
N GLU A 84 2.88 -7.81 5.87
CA GLU A 84 3.31 -7.25 7.16
C GLU A 84 4.01 -5.90 6.97
N MET A 85 4.91 -5.79 5.98
CA MET A 85 5.56 -4.52 5.65
C MET A 85 4.56 -3.43 5.25
N VAL A 86 3.53 -3.79 4.45
CA VAL A 86 2.44 -2.87 4.10
C VAL A 86 1.72 -2.39 5.36
N GLY A 87 1.45 -3.31 6.29
CA GLY A 87 0.89 -2.97 7.61
C GLY A 87 1.74 -1.94 8.34
N THR A 88 3.05 -2.21 8.48
CA THR A 88 4.00 -1.30 9.15
C THR A 88 4.02 0.08 8.52
N VAL A 89 4.12 0.19 7.20
CA VAL A 89 4.15 1.51 6.52
C VAL A 89 2.82 2.25 6.72
N MET A 90 1.69 1.53 6.70
CA MET A 90 0.37 2.13 6.92
C MET A 90 0.12 2.56 8.37
N GLU A 91 0.89 2.10 9.36
CA GLU A 91 0.77 2.56 10.75
C GLU A 91 1.24 4.01 10.92
N ASP A 92 2.18 4.47 10.09
CA ASP A 92 2.74 5.83 10.13
C ASP A 92 1.88 6.87 9.39
N ILE A 93 0.69 6.51 8.92
CA ILE A 93 -0.13 7.40 8.10
C ILE A 93 -0.87 8.46 8.93
N GLU A 94 -0.66 9.73 8.59
CA GLU A 94 -1.48 10.84 9.08
C GLU A 94 -2.67 11.11 8.15
N ALA A 95 -3.86 10.60 8.49
CA ALA A 95 -5.02 10.60 7.60
C ALA A 95 -5.37 11.98 6.99
N GLU A 96 -5.20 13.08 7.74
CA GLU A 96 -5.53 14.44 7.26
C GLU A 96 -4.70 14.86 6.03
N GLU A 97 -3.46 14.40 5.91
CA GLU A 97 -2.59 14.74 4.77
C GLU A 97 -3.04 14.06 3.48
N PHE A 98 -3.67 12.89 3.63
CA PHE A 98 -4.06 11.98 2.55
C PHE A 98 -5.56 12.01 2.23
N LEU A 99 -6.37 12.80 2.93
CA LEU A 99 -7.79 12.98 2.61
C LEU A 99 -8.02 14.17 1.67
N GLU A 100 -8.98 14.02 0.76
CA GLU A 100 -9.47 15.10 -0.11
C GLU A 100 -10.01 16.28 0.70
N ALA A 101 -9.92 17.50 0.17
CA ALA A 101 -10.28 18.72 0.91
C ALA A 101 -11.78 18.91 1.17
#